data_AF-A0A9W7YKK0-F1
#
_entry.id   AF-A0A9W7YKK0-F1
#
_cell.length_a   1.000
_cell.length_b   1.000
_cell.length_c   1.000
_cell.angle_alpha   90.00
_cell.angle_beta   90.00
_cell.angle_gamma   90.00
#
_symmetry.space_group_name_H-M   'P 1'
#
loop_
_entity.id
_entity.type
_entity.pdbx_description
1 polymer ?
#
loop_
_entity_poly.entity_id
_entity_poly.type
_entity_poly.pdbx_seq_one_letter_code
_entity_poly.pdbx_strand_id
1 'polypeptide(L)'
;MEFMSDMLSGADSGKPSLFEIVAQHKMSELLEPALRHVTSVYAHRYPRYLVRILNWHEEVYAALMLAVERHYLRNYGGSFTEHFYGTKRVRVRRIGGDNSLTRGDVWKSLVFLVGLPLLKSRLDQRYERASGGEAARLLGGAFARSSDEPRETGLAAEAPAGMRERLCAIGRTIEQAFQRYYPHANCVYHLATALYYVAYMFDRTDYSTPWLHLLGLQVRRLSAADYREMDARGPATSGLAAPANGSALRATRNLVARLLAGGLDMLKVALPLSIFFYRFLEWWYRSDFHKRVQQTPVPPPPMPPKPHTDGVAVPEDQSLCPLCKNLRTNPAMAPSGY
;
A
#
# COMPACT_ATOMS: atom_id res chain seq x y z
N MET A 1 18.26 -2.23 -9.85
CA MET A 1 18.61 -3.49 -10.51
C MET A 1 19.49 -4.40 -9.64
N GLU A 2 19.78 -4.04 -8.38
CA GLU A 2 20.66 -4.83 -7.49
C GLU A 2 19.99 -6.07 -6.87
N PHE A 3 18.65 -6.10 -6.81
CA PHE A 3 17.90 -7.24 -6.29
C PHE A 3 18.01 -8.52 -7.12
N MET A 4 18.31 -8.41 -8.43
CA MET A 4 18.51 -9.59 -9.29
C MET A 4 19.96 -10.07 -9.25
N SER A 5 20.93 -9.17 -9.01
CA SER A 5 22.36 -9.51 -8.90
C SER A 5 22.63 -10.44 -7.71
N ASP A 6 21.91 -10.23 -6.61
CA ASP A 6 22.04 -11.00 -5.37
C ASP A 6 21.42 -12.41 -5.46
N MET A 7 20.58 -12.68 -6.48
CA MET A 7 20.18 -14.04 -6.84
C MET A 7 21.28 -14.82 -7.57
N LEU A 8 22.23 -14.15 -8.22
CA LEU A 8 23.36 -14.77 -8.91
C LEU A 8 24.62 -14.86 -8.05
N SER A 9 24.78 -13.93 -7.11
CA SER A 9 25.90 -13.87 -6.16
C SER A 9 25.62 -14.79 -4.96
N GLY A 10 26.11 -16.04 -5.02
CA GLY A 10 25.92 -17.07 -3.99
C GLY A 10 26.55 -16.81 -2.62
N ALA A 11 26.30 -15.66 -2.00
CA ALA A 11 26.61 -15.39 -0.59
C ALA A 11 25.37 -15.70 0.26
N ASP A 12 25.48 -16.72 1.14
CA ASP A 12 24.46 -17.25 2.06
C ASP A 12 23.07 -17.57 1.45
N SER A 13 23.06 -18.66 0.68
CA SER A 13 22.03 -19.21 -0.22
C SER A 13 20.55 -19.28 0.25
N GLY A 14 20.18 -18.94 1.48
CA GLY A 14 18.82 -19.13 2.00
C GLY A 14 18.22 -17.99 2.80
N LYS A 15 19.04 -17.17 3.47
CA LYS A 15 18.55 -16.13 4.39
C LYS A 15 18.24 -14.85 3.61
N PRO A 16 17.01 -14.30 3.70
CA PRO A 16 16.68 -13.05 3.01
C PRO A 16 17.33 -11.85 3.70
N SER A 17 17.64 -10.81 2.94
CA SER A 17 18.21 -9.57 3.49
C SER A 17 17.17 -8.83 4.35
N LEU A 18 17.61 -8.03 5.33
CA LEU A 18 16.69 -7.19 6.11
C LEU A 18 15.89 -6.25 5.21
N PHE A 19 16.51 -5.71 4.15
CA PHE A 19 15.86 -4.83 3.19
C PHE A 19 14.73 -5.54 2.42
N GLU A 20 14.89 -6.82 2.07
CA GLU A 20 13.81 -7.62 1.48
C GLU A 20 12.63 -7.75 2.45
N ILE A 21 12.90 -8.05 3.72
CA ILE A 21 11.86 -8.20 4.74
C ILE A 21 11.12 -6.88 4.98
N VAL A 22 11.85 -5.77 5.05
CA VAL A 22 11.26 -4.43 5.21
C VAL A 22 10.46 -4.05 3.97
N ALA A 23 10.94 -4.35 2.76
CA ALA A 23 10.21 -4.10 1.53
C ALA A 23 8.88 -4.89 1.47
N GLN A 24 8.88 -6.16 1.90
CA GLN A 24 7.68 -6.97 2.04
C GLN A 24 6.66 -6.32 2.99
N HIS A 25 7.12 -5.86 4.15
CA HIS A 25 6.25 -5.20 5.13
C HIS A 25 5.67 -3.89 4.58
N LYS A 26 6.50 -3.07 3.92
CA LYS A 26 6.06 -1.81 3.31
C LYS A 26 5.02 -2.04 2.22
N MET A 27 5.18 -3.07 1.39
CA MET A 27 4.16 -3.41 0.40
C MET A 27 2.82 -3.74 1.05
N SER A 28 2.82 -4.50 2.16
CA SER A 28 1.58 -4.82 2.90
C SER A 28 0.91 -3.57 3.49
N GLU A 29 1.68 -2.65 4.08
CA GLU A 29 1.17 -1.40 4.66
C GLU A 29 0.56 -0.47 3.59
N LEU A 30 1.04 -0.52 2.36
CA LEU A 30 0.55 0.32 1.26
C LEU A 30 -0.78 -0.18 0.65
N LEU A 31 -1.11 -1.46 0.81
CA LEU A 31 -2.34 -2.04 0.23
C LEU A 31 -3.62 -1.45 0.83
N GLU A 32 -3.63 -1.24 2.15
CA GLU A 32 -4.80 -0.70 2.86
C GLU A 32 -5.17 0.73 2.39
N PRO A 33 -4.27 1.73 2.43
CA PRO A 33 -4.58 3.07 1.97
C PRO A 33 -4.87 3.11 0.46
N ALA A 34 -4.22 2.25 -0.35
CA ALA A 34 -4.52 2.14 -1.77
C ALA A 34 -5.96 1.67 -2.01
N LEU A 35 -6.41 0.61 -1.31
CA LEU A 35 -7.78 0.11 -1.42
C LEU A 35 -8.80 1.15 -0.96
N ARG A 36 -8.50 1.85 0.15
CA ARG A 36 -9.34 2.94 0.65
C ARG A 36 -9.43 4.08 -0.37
N HIS A 37 -8.32 4.48 -0.97
CA HIS A 37 -8.30 5.55 -1.98
C HIS A 37 -9.11 5.17 -3.23
N VAL A 38 -8.89 3.97 -3.77
CA VAL A 38 -9.66 3.46 -4.92
C VAL A 38 -11.15 3.46 -4.59
N THR A 39 -11.53 2.91 -3.44
CA THR A 39 -12.93 2.85 -3.02
C THR A 39 -13.52 4.25 -2.86
N SER A 40 -12.76 5.21 -2.31
CA SER A 40 -13.18 6.61 -2.19
C SER A 40 -13.41 7.28 -3.54
N VAL A 41 -12.51 7.09 -4.50
CA VAL A 41 -12.65 7.66 -5.85
C VAL A 41 -13.87 7.10 -6.56
N TYR A 42 -14.09 5.78 -6.49
CA TYR A 42 -15.26 5.15 -7.10
C TYR A 42 -16.57 5.44 -6.33
N ALA A 43 -16.50 5.79 -5.04
CA ALA A 43 -17.68 6.14 -4.25
C ALA A 43 -18.41 7.37 -4.81
N HIS A 44 -17.70 8.29 -5.47
CA HIS A 44 -18.34 9.42 -6.17
C HIS A 44 -19.27 8.98 -7.30
N ARG A 45 -18.99 7.84 -7.96
CA ARG A 45 -19.80 7.32 -9.07
C ARG A 45 -20.93 6.40 -8.61
N TYR A 46 -20.72 5.64 -7.55
CA TYR A 46 -21.68 4.66 -7.03
C TYR A 46 -21.87 4.74 -5.50
N PRO A 47 -22.47 5.83 -4.99
CA PRO A 47 -22.49 6.12 -3.56
C PRO A 47 -23.25 5.07 -2.73
N ARG A 48 -24.34 4.50 -3.26
CA ARG A 48 -25.24 3.62 -2.49
C ARG A 48 -24.57 2.35 -1.94
N TYR A 49 -23.63 1.78 -2.69
CA TYR A 49 -22.94 0.54 -2.30
C TYR A 49 -21.55 0.81 -1.70
N LEU A 50 -20.78 1.72 -2.30
CA LEU A 50 -19.38 1.91 -1.92
C LEU A 50 -19.22 2.68 -0.60
N VAL A 51 -20.18 3.51 -0.20
CA VAL A 51 -20.16 4.17 1.12
C VAL A 51 -20.25 3.15 2.25
N ARG A 52 -21.01 2.05 2.05
CA ARG A 52 -21.08 0.98 3.06
C ARG A 52 -19.74 0.25 3.20
N ILE A 53 -19.08 -0.02 2.08
CA ILE A 53 -17.75 -0.64 2.04
C ILE A 53 -16.72 0.29 2.69
N LEU A 54 -16.79 1.59 2.40
CA LEU A 54 -15.87 2.59 2.97
C LEU A 54 -16.00 2.72 4.50
N ASN A 55 -17.23 2.66 5.03
CA ASN A 55 -17.47 2.69 6.47
C ASN A 55 -16.91 1.45 7.19
N TRP A 56 -16.88 0.29 6.53
CA TRP A 56 -16.36 -0.97 7.06
C TRP A 56 -15.02 -1.35 6.43
N HIS A 57 -14.23 -0.36 5.98
CA HIS A 57 -13.04 -0.60 5.17
C HIS A 57 -12.04 -1.55 5.83
N GLU A 58 -11.79 -1.42 7.14
CA GLU A 58 -10.86 -2.30 7.87
C GLU A 58 -11.31 -3.76 7.84
N GLU A 59 -12.60 -4.02 8.09
CA GLU A 59 -13.13 -5.38 8.11
C GLU A 59 -13.13 -5.99 6.70
N VAL A 60 -13.46 -5.17 5.70
CA VAL A 60 -13.43 -5.59 4.29
C VAL A 60 -12.00 -5.88 3.85
N TYR A 61 -11.05 -5.02 4.20
CA TYR A 61 -9.63 -5.21 3.94
C TYR A 61 -9.10 -6.46 4.64
N ALA A 62 -9.41 -6.65 5.93
CA ALA A 62 -9.01 -7.83 6.68
C ALA A 62 -9.61 -9.10 6.10
N ALA A 63 -10.88 -9.10 5.70
CA ALA A 63 -11.52 -10.25 5.05
C ALA A 63 -10.90 -10.58 3.68
N LEU A 64 -10.59 -9.56 2.88
CA LEU A 64 -9.92 -9.71 1.60
C LEU A 64 -8.51 -10.28 1.79
N MET A 65 -7.71 -9.68 2.67
CA MET A 65 -6.36 -10.16 2.99
C MET A 65 -6.40 -11.55 3.60
N LEU A 66 -7.39 -11.89 4.43
CA LEU A 66 -7.57 -13.24 4.96
C LEU A 66 -7.74 -14.27 3.83
N ALA A 67 -8.52 -13.94 2.79
CA ALA A 67 -8.73 -14.81 1.64
C ALA A 67 -7.46 -14.96 0.79
N VAL A 68 -6.79 -13.84 0.50
CA VAL A 68 -5.53 -13.81 -0.27
C VAL A 68 -4.44 -14.57 0.47
N GLU A 69 -4.15 -14.21 1.73
CA GLU A 69 -3.09 -14.82 2.52
C GLU A 69 -3.33 -16.31 2.75
N ARG A 70 -4.58 -16.72 3.00
CA ARG A 70 -4.93 -18.14 3.14
C ARG A 70 -4.68 -18.93 1.85
N HIS A 71 -4.94 -18.34 0.68
CA HIS A 71 -4.66 -18.97 -0.61
C HIS A 71 -3.15 -19.12 -0.81
N TYR A 72 -2.37 -18.05 -0.57
CA TYR A 72 -0.93 -18.06 -0.79
C TYR A 72 -0.19 -18.97 0.19
N LEU A 73 -0.52 -18.93 1.48
CA LEU A 73 0.11 -19.79 2.49
C LEU A 73 -0.16 -21.28 2.25
N ARG A 74 -1.35 -21.63 1.72
CA ARG A 74 -1.72 -23.02 1.47
C ARG A 74 -1.07 -23.59 0.22
N ASN A 75 -0.94 -22.79 -0.84
CA ASN A 75 -0.48 -23.27 -2.15
C ASN A 75 1.02 -23.07 -2.36
N TYR A 76 1.57 -21.95 -1.87
CA TYR A 76 2.96 -21.54 -2.10
C TYR A 76 3.83 -21.57 -0.83
N GLY A 77 3.23 -21.72 0.36
CA GLY A 77 3.97 -21.82 1.61
C GLY A 77 4.60 -20.50 2.09
N GLY A 78 4.10 -19.37 1.62
CA GLY A 78 4.49 -18.02 2.05
C GLY A 78 3.28 -17.09 2.03
N SER A 79 3.39 -15.95 2.70
CA SER A 79 2.41 -14.87 2.57
C SER A 79 2.37 -14.35 1.13
N PHE A 80 1.33 -13.59 0.79
CA PHE A 80 1.24 -12.94 -0.51
C PHE A 80 2.46 -12.06 -0.81
N THR A 81 2.85 -11.25 0.16
CA THR A 81 4.01 -10.36 0.04
C THR A 81 5.32 -11.14 -0.02
N GLU A 82 5.47 -12.20 0.77
CA GLU A 82 6.64 -13.06 0.75
C GLU A 82 6.82 -13.73 -0.61
N HIS A 83 5.75 -14.26 -1.20
CA HIS A 83 5.78 -14.86 -2.53
C HIS A 83 6.13 -13.84 -3.62
N PHE A 84 5.59 -12.61 -3.55
CA PHE A 84 5.91 -11.54 -4.50
C PHE A 84 7.42 -11.20 -4.51
N TYR A 85 8.06 -11.23 -3.34
CA TYR A 85 9.51 -11.00 -3.19
C TYR A 85 10.34 -12.29 -3.27
N GLY A 86 9.78 -13.44 -3.67
CA GLY A 86 10.54 -14.68 -3.86
C GLY A 86 11.01 -15.33 -2.55
N THR A 87 10.23 -15.20 -1.48
CA THR A 87 10.50 -15.83 -0.17
C THR A 87 9.34 -16.72 0.29
N LYS A 88 9.63 -17.68 1.17
CA LYS A 88 8.68 -18.61 1.77
C LYS A 88 8.93 -18.79 3.26
N ARG A 89 7.94 -19.31 3.98
CA ARG A 89 8.09 -19.70 5.39
C ARG A 89 8.54 -21.14 5.49
N VAL A 90 9.45 -21.39 6.41
CA VAL A 90 9.99 -22.71 6.72
C VAL A 90 10.01 -22.88 8.22
N ARG A 91 9.69 -24.08 8.71
CA ARG A 91 9.83 -24.37 10.14
C ARG A 91 11.30 -24.61 10.49
N VAL A 92 11.76 -24.07 11.62
CA VAL A 92 13.13 -24.29 12.09
C VAL A 92 13.32 -25.72 12.62
N ARG A 93 12.32 -26.25 13.32
CA ARG A 93 12.30 -27.64 13.79
C ARG A 93 11.69 -28.56 12.74
N ARG A 94 12.49 -29.41 12.12
CA ARG A 94 12.04 -30.47 11.20
C ARG A 94 11.12 -31.44 11.93
N ILE A 95 9.94 -31.70 11.37
CA ILE A 95 9.05 -32.78 11.82
C ILE A 95 9.00 -33.81 10.69
N GLY A 96 9.54 -35.02 10.93
CA GLY A 96 9.58 -36.07 9.91
C GLY A 96 10.49 -35.77 8.71
N GLY A 97 11.51 -34.91 8.89
CA GLY A 97 12.46 -34.54 7.83
C GLY A 97 11.98 -33.46 6.86
N ASP A 98 10.68 -33.14 6.88
CA ASP A 98 10.10 -32.06 6.08
C ASP A 98 10.08 -30.73 6.84
N ASN A 99 10.28 -29.67 6.09
CA ASN A 99 10.36 -28.27 6.49
C ASN A 99 9.08 -27.50 6.10
N SER A 100 8.12 -28.17 5.45
CA SER A 100 6.86 -27.58 4.98
C SER A 100 5.93 -27.14 6.11
N LEU A 101 5.08 -26.15 5.81
CA LEU A 101 4.11 -25.65 6.78
C LEU A 101 3.00 -26.68 7.02
N THR A 102 2.74 -26.95 8.30
CA THR A 102 1.56 -27.73 8.71
C THR A 102 0.31 -26.85 8.65
N ARG A 103 -0.88 -27.45 8.52
CA ARG A 103 -2.16 -26.73 8.59
C ARG A 103 -2.29 -25.84 9.84
N GLY A 104 -1.78 -26.29 10.98
CA GLY A 104 -1.75 -25.50 12.22
C GLY A 104 -0.89 -24.24 12.10
N ASP A 105 0.26 -24.34 11.45
CA ASP A 105 1.16 -23.20 11.22
C ASP A 105 0.54 -22.20 10.27
N VAL A 106 -0.18 -22.66 9.23
CA VAL A 106 -0.92 -21.80 8.32
C VAL A 106 -1.94 -20.96 9.09
N TRP A 107 -2.75 -21.57 9.96
CA TRP A 107 -3.73 -20.83 10.76
C TRP A 107 -3.07 -19.87 11.76
N LYS A 108 -2.00 -20.29 12.43
CA LYS A 108 -1.24 -19.42 13.32
C LYS A 108 -0.65 -18.23 12.57
N SER A 109 -0.01 -18.47 11.43
CA SER A 109 0.53 -17.42 10.57
C SER A 109 -0.53 -16.43 10.10
N LEU A 110 -1.73 -16.92 9.78
CA LEU A 110 -2.85 -16.09 9.35
C LEU A 110 -3.35 -15.17 10.47
N VAL A 111 -3.40 -15.68 11.72
CA VAL A 111 -3.74 -14.86 12.90
C VAL A 111 -2.72 -13.73 13.08
N PHE A 112 -1.43 -13.99 12.92
CA PHE A 112 -0.41 -12.95 13.06
C PHE A 112 -0.31 -11.99 11.87
N LEU A 113 -0.63 -12.44 10.65
CA LEU A 113 -0.59 -11.60 9.45
C LEU A 113 -1.80 -10.68 9.32
N VAL A 114 -2.99 -11.15 9.70
CA VAL A 114 -4.24 -10.40 9.49
C VAL A 114 -4.90 -10.01 10.81
N GLY A 115 -4.94 -10.95 11.77
CA GLY A 115 -5.58 -10.72 13.06
C GLY A 115 -4.83 -9.73 13.95
N LEU A 116 -3.50 -9.84 14.03
CA LEU A 116 -2.67 -8.95 14.86
C LEU A 116 -2.72 -7.49 14.36
N PRO A 117 -2.54 -7.18 13.05
CA PRO A 117 -2.66 -5.80 12.57
C PRO A 117 -4.07 -5.22 12.76
N LEU A 118 -5.11 -6.02 12.53
CA LEU A 118 -6.50 -5.60 12.77
C LEU A 118 -6.77 -5.31 14.25
N LEU A 119 -6.29 -6.18 15.15
CA LEU A 119 -6.40 -5.95 16.58
C LEU A 119 -5.64 -4.69 16.98
N LYS A 120 -4.43 -4.50 16.44
CA LYS A 120 -3.62 -3.31 16.71
C LYS A 120 -4.34 -2.04 16.25
N SER A 121 -4.81 -1.98 15.01
CA SER A 121 -5.53 -0.81 14.47
C SER A 121 -6.77 -0.47 15.30
N ARG A 122 -7.49 -1.49 15.78
CA ARG A 122 -8.64 -1.33 16.67
C ARG A 122 -8.28 -0.77 18.03
N LEU A 123 -7.17 -1.23 18.59
CA LEU A 123 -6.67 -0.71 19.86
C LEU A 123 -6.18 0.75 19.69
N ASP A 124 -5.48 1.05 18.61
CA ASP A 124 -5.01 2.40 18.27
C ASP A 124 -6.20 3.37 18.14
N GLN A 125 -7.24 3.01 17.35
CA GLN A 125 -8.44 3.84 17.23
C GLN A 125 -9.20 4.03 18.54
N ARG A 126 -9.30 2.98 19.36
CA ARG A 126 -9.96 3.08 20.66
C ARG A 126 -9.17 4.00 21.58
N TYR A 127 -7.84 3.92 21.54
CA TYR A 127 -6.96 4.79 22.29
C TYR A 127 -7.06 6.24 21.84
N GLU A 128 -7.08 6.51 20.53
CA GLU A 128 -7.28 7.85 19.97
C GLU A 128 -8.61 8.47 20.39
N ARG A 129 -9.71 7.70 20.30
CA ARG A 129 -11.03 8.17 20.75
C ARG A 129 -11.04 8.48 22.25
N ALA A 130 -10.46 7.59 23.05
CA ALA A 130 -10.43 7.74 24.50
C ALA A 130 -9.51 8.91 24.95
N SER A 131 -8.46 9.21 24.19
CA SER A 131 -7.51 10.29 24.53
C SER A 131 -7.85 11.65 23.93
N GLY A 132 -8.93 11.76 23.16
CA GLY A 132 -9.27 13.01 22.45
C GLY A 132 -8.38 13.31 21.23
N GLY A 133 -7.74 12.29 20.66
CA GLY A 133 -6.84 12.41 19.51
C GLY A 133 -5.42 12.91 19.85
N GLU A 134 -4.56 13.04 18.83
CA GLU A 134 -3.19 13.53 18.98
C GLU A 134 -3.12 15.02 19.35
N ALA A 135 -4.08 15.82 18.82
CA ALA A 135 -4.15 17.26 19.07
C ALA A 135 -4.41 17.59 20.55
N ALA A 136 -5.31 16.85 21.21
CA ALA A 136 -5.60 17.05 22.65
C ALA A 136 -4.40 16.70 23.55
N ARG A 137 -3.52 15.80 23.11
CA ARG A 137 -2.28 15.46 23.81
C ARG A 137 -1.22 16.54 23.70
N LEU A 138 -1.03 17.06 22.48
CA LEU A 138 0.01 18.04 22.20
C LEU A 138 -0.34 19.44 22.72
N LEU A 139 -1.62 19.82 22.66
CA LEU A 139 -2.09 21.16 23.06
C LEU A 139 -2.66 21.20 24.49
N GLY A 140 -2.64 20.07 25.20
CA GLY A 140 -3.24 19.93 26.53
C GLY A 140 -4.77 19.98 26.50
N GLY A 141 -5.38 19.60 27.63
CA GLY A 141 -6.85 19.44 27.78
C GLY A 141 -7.71 20.69 27.53
N ALA A 142 -7.13 21.81 27.09
CA ALA A 142 -7.84 23.03 26.71
C ALA A 142 -8.84 22.82 25.55
N PHE A 143 -8.60 21.82 24.68
CA PHE A 143 -9.51 21.45 23.58
C PHE A 143 -10.27 20.13 23.80
N ALA A 144 -9.98 19.39 24.88
CA ALA A 144 -10.50 18.04 25.10
C ALA A 144 -11.97 17.99 25.57
N ARG A 145 -12.69 19.12 25.54
CA ARG A 145 -14.00 19.26 26.18
C ARG A 145 -15.03 19.86 25.22
N SER A 146 -15.54 19.06 24.27
CA SER A 146 -16.74 19.47 23.53
C SER A 146 -17.62 18.38 22.89
N SER A 147 -17.26 17.09 22.87
CA SER A 147 -18.06 16.14 22.05
C SER A 147 -18.72 14.95 22.76
N ASP A 148 -18.62 14.76 24.07
CA ASP A 148 -19.41 13.70 24.76
C ASP A 148 -19.63 14.03 26.25
N GLU A 149 -20.29 15.15 26.54
CA GLU A 149 -21.13 15.18 27.75
C GLU A 149 -22.38 14.37 27.39
N PRO A 150 -22.67 13.25 28.08
CA PRO A 150 -23.98 12.64 27.97
C PRO A 150 -24.96 13.67 28.52
N ARG A 151 -25.66 14.33 27.59
CA ARG A 151 -26.77 15.22 27.87
C ARG A 151 -27.67 14.48 28.85
N GLU A 152 -27.61 14.86 30.12
CA GLU A 152 -28.50 14.38 31.16
C GLU A 152 -29.91 14.79 30.75
N THR A 153 -30.58 13.94 29.97
CA THR A 153 -32.02 13.93 29.87
C THR A 153 -32.51 13.56 31.26
N GLY A 154 -32.72 14.59 32.09
CA GLY A 154 -33.62 14.50 33.23
C GLY A 154 -34.92 13.83 32.76
N LEU A 155 -35.42 12.89 33.56
CA LEU A 155 -36.50 11.93 33.30
C LEU A 155 -36.06 10.58 32.71
N ALA A 156 -35.35 9.78 33.50
CA ALA A 156 -35.53 8.32 33.48
C ALA A 156 -35.06 7.66 34.79
N ALA A 157 -36.01 7.52 35.72
CA ALA A 157 -36.24 6.38 36.59
C ALA A 157 -35.12 5.88 37.54
N GLU A 158 -35.37 6.13 38.82
CA GLU A 158 -34.91 5.32 39.96
C GLU A 158 -35.13 3.82 39.71
N ALA A 159 -34.05 3.07 39.50
CA ALA A 159 -34.04 1.60 39.55
C ALA A 159 -32.80 1.17 40.35
N PRO A 160 -32.85 0.05 41.12
CA PRO A 160 -31.84 -0.26 42.13
C PRO A 160 -30.46 -0.44 41.48
N ALA A 161 -29.57 0.49 41.79
CA ALA A 161 -28.44 0.85 40.95
C ALA A 161 -27.12 0.11 41.28
N GLY A 162 -27.11 -0.82 42.23
CA GLY A 162 -25.85 -1.36 42.79
C GLY A 162 -24.97 -2.17 41.82
N MET A 163 -25.54 -2.94 40.88
CA MET A 163 -24.75 -3.80 39.98
C MET A 163 -24.36 -3.08 38.68
N ARG A 164 -25.25 -2.25 38.13
CA ARG A 164 -24.98 -1.47 36.92
C ARG A 164 -23.97 -0.35 37.18
N GLU A 165 -24.05 0.33 38.32
CA GLU A 165 -23.06 1.34 38.72
C GLU A 165 -21.67 0.74 38.91
N ARG A 166 -21.56 -0.45 39.52
CA ARG A 166 -20.28 -1.16 39.68
C ARG A 166 -19.67 -1.56 38.34
N LEU A 167 -20.47 -2.09 37.42
CA LEU A 167 -19.99 -2.44 36.07
C LEU A 167 -19.56 -1.18 35.28
N CYS A 168 -20.29 -0.07 35.39
CA CYS A 168 -19.89 1.21 34.79
C CYS A 168 -18.62 1.79 35.45
N ALA A 169 -18.48 1.70 36.78
CA ALA A 169 -17.29 2.15 37.48
C ALA A 169 -16.06 1.32 37.07
N ILE A 170 -16.19 -0.01 37.04
CA ILE A 170 -15.13 -0.91 36.56
C ILE A 170 -14.75 -0.59 35.11
N GLY A 171 -15.73 -0.33 34.25
CA GLY A 171 -15.50 0.08 32.86
C GLY A 171 -14.66 1.35 32.75
N ARG A 172 -14.97 2.39 33.53
CA ARG A 172 -14.20 3.64 33.60
C ARG A 172 -12.77 3.41 34.11
N THR A 173 -12.60 2.58 35.14
CA THR A 173 -11.27 2.25 35.68
C THR A 173 -10.42 1.49 34.67
N ILE A 174 -11.02 0.55 33.92
CA ILE A 174 -10.34 -0.18 32.84
C ILE A 174 -9.93 0.79 31.73
N GLU A 175 -10.77 1.76 31.38
CA GLU A 175 -10.47 2.76 30.35
C GLU A 175 -9.33 3.69 30.77
N GLN A 176 -9.32 4.15 32.02
CA GLN A 176 -8.21 4.93 32.58
C GLN A 176 -6.90 4.14 32.62
N ALA A 177 -6.97 2.87 33.06
CA ALA A 177 -5.81 1.98 33.04
C ALA A 177 -5.32 1.75 31.60
N PHE A 178 -6.23 1.53 30.65
CA PHE A 178 -5.90 1.38 29.24
C PHE A 178 -5.19 2.62 28.70
N GLN A 179 -5.70 3.83 28.97
CA GLN A 179 -5.07 5.08 28.55
C GLN A 179 -3.64 5.24 29.11
N ARG A 180 -3.39 4.76 30.33
CA ARG A 180 -2.09 4.83 30.99
C ARG A 180 -1.11 3.77 30.49
N TYR A 181 -1.54 2.53 30.30
CA TYR A 181 -0.66 1.40 29.97
C TYR A 181 -0.46 1.17 28.47
N TYR A 182 -1.43 1.53 27.63
CA TYR A 182 -1.34 1.35 26.18
C TYR A 182 -0.09 1.98 25.52
N PRO A 183 0.34 3.22 25.82
CA PRO A 183 1.52 3.80 25.16
C PRO A 183 2.80 3.02 25.50
N HIS A 184 2.91 2.50 26.71
CA HIS A 184 4.02 1.63 27.11
C HIS A 184 3.97 0.29 26.38
N ALA A 185 2.80 -0.33 26.26
CA ALA A 185 2.64 -1.57 25.50
C ALA A 185 3.01 -1.38 24.02
N ASN A 186 2.58 -0.28 23.39
CA ASN A 186 2.94 0.06 22.01
C ASN A 186 4.46 0.33 21.88
N CYS A 187 5.05 1.04 22.84
CA CYS A 187 6.50 1.24 22.89
C CYS A 187 7.26 -0.09 22.97
N VAL A 188 6.86 -1.01 23.86
CA VAL A 188 7.45 -2.35 23.98
C VAL A 188 7.29 -3.15 22.70
N TYR A 189 6.12 -3.10 22.05
CA TYR A 189 5.88 -3.77 20.76
C TYR A 189 6.88 -3.31 19.69
N HIS A 190 7.06 -2.00 19.54
CA HIS A 190 7.95 -1.42 18.53
C HIS A 190 9.41 -1.62 18.89
N LEU A 191 9.79 -1.45 20.16
CA LEU A 191 11.14 -1.70 20.64
C LEU A 191 11.54 -3.17 20.47
N ALA A 192 10.66 -4.11 20.81
CA ALA A 192 10.90 -5.53 20.57
C ALA A 192 11.12 -5.80 19.07
N THR A 193 10.25 -5.29 18.20
CA THR A 193 10.42 -5.46 16.75
C THR A 193 11.75 -4.88 16.24
N ALA A 194 12.12 -3.67 16.69
CA ALA A 194 13.38 -3.04 16.31
C ALA A 194 14.61 -3.82 16.81
N LEU A 195 14.58 -4.31 18.05
CA LEU A 195 15.65 -5.15 18.61
C LEU A 195 15.81 -6.46 17.81
N TYR A 196 14.71 -7.06 17.35
CA TYR A 196 14.78 -8.24 16.47
C TYR A 196 15.38 -7.91 15.10
N TYR A 197 15.06 -6.77 14.50
CA TYR A 197 15.71 -6.35 13.25
C TYR A 197 17.22 -6.14 13.40
N VAL A 198 17.63 -5.51 14.50
CA VAL A 198 19.06 -5.34 14.82
C VAL A 198 19.73 -6.70 15.05
N ALA A 199 19.12 -7.57 15.85
CA ALA A 199 19.64 -8.92 16.10
C ALA A 199 19.72 -9.77 14.82
N TYR A 200 18.73 -9.64 13.93
CA TYR A 200 18.69 -10.31 12.63
C TYR A 200 19.82 -9.84 11.71
N MET A 201 20.12 -8.54 11.71
CA MET A 201 21.20 -7.93 10.93
C MET A 201 22.60 -8.36 11.41
N PHE A 202 22.77 -8.57 12.72
CA PHE A 202 24.02 -9.06 13.31
C PHE A 202 24.13 -10.60 13.36
N ASP A 203 23.28 -11.32 12.62
CA ASP A 203 23.23 -12.78 12.58
C ASP A 203 23.13 -13.46 13.96
N ARG A 204 22.60 -12.75 14.96
CA ARG A 204 22.33 -13.31 16.31
C ARG A 204 21.06 -14.16 16.31
N THR A 205 20.12 -13.87 15.41
CA THR A 205 18.82 -14.54 15.30
C THR A 205 18.45 -14.78 13.84
N ASP A 206 17.91 -15.96 13.54
CA ASP A 206 17.33 -16.29 12.21
C ASP A 206 15.91 -15.73 12.01
N TYR A 207 15.33 -15.18 13.07
CA TYR A 207 13.98 -14.63 13.06
C TYR A 207 14.02 -13.11 12.90
N SER A 208 13.23 -12.58 11.98
CA SER A 208 13.16 -11.13 11.73
C SER A 208 12.17 -10.40 12.65
N THR A 209 11.13 -11.09 13.12
CA THR A 209 10.12 -10.51 14.01
C THR A 209 9.89 -11.39 15.23
N PRO A 210 9.49 -10.82 16.38
CA PRO A 210 9.19 -11.59 17.59
C PRO A 210 8.06 -12.62 17.36
N TRP A 211 7.11 -12.31 16.47
CA TRP A 211 6.00 -13.19 16.13
C TRP A 211 6.46 -14.45 15.39
N LEU A 212 7.38 -14.30 14.44
CA LEU A 212 7.96 -15.44 13.73
C LEU A 212 8.77 -16.33 14.67
N HIS A 213 9.48 -15.73 15.62
CA HIS A 213 10.19 -16.47 16.66
C HIS A 213 9.24 -17.28 17.54
N LEU A 214 8.13 -16.67 17.99
CA LEU A 214 7.10 -17.36 18.78
C LEU A 214 6.47 -18.55 18.03
N LEU A 215 6.34 -18.43 16.70
CA LEU A 215 5.83 -19.50 15.84
C LEU A 215 6.87 -20.57 15.48
N GLY A 216 8.16 -20.31 15.70
CA GLY A 216 9.25 -21.16 15.23
C GLY A 216 9.34 -21.26 13.70
N LEU A 217 8.92 -20.19 13.00
CA LEU A 217 8.94 -20.08 11.54
C LEU A 217 10.00 -19.07 11.12
N GLN A 218 10.82 -19.45 10.16
CA GLN A 218 11.82 -18.59 9.52
C GLN A 218 11.40 -18.27 8.09
N VAL A 219 11.73 -17.08 7.61
CA VAL A 219 11.54 -16.71 6.19
C VAL A 219 12.81 -17.09 5.43
N ARG A 220 12.65 -17.77 4.30
CA ARG A 220 13.75 -18.27 3.46
C ARG A 220 13.51 -17.86 2.01
N ARG A 221 14.56 -17.54 1.25
CA ARG A 221 14.47 -17.35 -0.21
C ARG A 221 14.01 -18.66 -0.89
N LEU A 222 13.25 -18.54 -1.98
CA LEU A 222 12.87 -19.69 -2.81
C LEU A 222 14.09 -20.22 -3.55
N SER A 223 14.32 -21.53 -3.46
CA SER A 223 15.35 -22.22 -4.22
C SER A 223 14.85 -22.61 -5.61
N ALA A 224 15.76 -22.86 -6.56
CA ALA A 224 15.43 -23.41 -7.87
C ALA A 224 14.64 -24.74 -7.77
N ALA A 225 14.90 -25.56 -6.75
CA ALA A 225 14.11 -26.76 -6.48
C ALA A 225 12.65 -26.43 -6.14
N ASP A 226 12.43 -25.36 -5.36
CA ASP A 226 11.09 -24.92 -4.96
C ASP A 226 10.29 -24.44 -6.17
N TYR A 227 10.91 -23.72 -7.11
CA TYR A 227 10.26 -23.32 -8.36
C TYR A 227 9.88 -24.52 -9.23
N ARG A 228 10.74 -25.54 -9.33
CA ARG A 228 10.42 -26.78 -10.06
C ARG A 228 9.25 -27.52 -9.43
N GLU A 229 9.18 -27.58 -8.10
CA GLU A 229 8.05 -28.17 -7.39
C GLU A 229 6.75 -27.39 -7.63
N MET A 230 6.83 -26.07 -7.72
CA MET A 230 5.68 -25.21 -8.04
C MET A 230 5.20 -25.40 -9.47
N ASP A 231 6.11 -25.45 -10.44
CA ASP A 231 5.77 -25.69 -11.84
C ASP A 231 5.18 -27.10 -12.04
N ALA A 232 5.72 -28.10 -11.33
CA ALA A 232 5.19 -29.46 -11.34
C ALA A 232 3.79 -29.57 -10.72
N ARG A 233 3.45 -28.74 -9.73
CA ARG A 233 2.09 -28.68 -9.14
C ARG A 233 1.07 -28.03 -10.07
N GLY A 234 1.50 -27.17 -11.00
CA GLY A 234 0.62 -26.43 -11.89
C GLY A 234 -0.19 -25.32 -11.19
N PRO A 235 -1.24 -24.77 -11.85
CA PRO A 235 -2.06 -23.71 -11.27
C PRO A 235 -2.77 -24.17 -10.00
N ALA A 236 -2.93 -23.28 -9.03
CA ALA A 236 -3.51 -23.63 -7.74
C ALA A 236 -4.94 -24.13 -7.91
N THR A 237 -5.19 -25.35 -7.44
CA THR A 237 -6.53 -25.94 -7.44
C THR A 237 -7.28 -25.46 -6.20
N SER A 238 -8.51 -24.98 -6.38
CA SER A 238 -9.33 -24.60 -5.23
C SER A 238 -9.67 -25.85 -4.41
N GLY A 239 -9.29 -25.87 -3.13
CA GLY A 239 -9.68 -26.95 -2.20
C GLY A 239 -11.20 -27.05 -1.93
N LEU A 240 -11.99 -26.14 -2.53
CA LEU A 240 -13.45 -26.11 -2.53
C LEU A 240 -14.06 -26.77 -3.78
N ALA A 241 -13.26 -27.00 -4.83
CA ALA A 241 -13.70 -27.70 -6.03
C ALA A 241 -13.85 -29.19 -5.72
N ALA A 242 -15.10 -29.66 -5.67
CA ALA A 242 -15.42 -31.07 -5.54
C ALA A 242 -15.34 -31.77 -6.92
N PRO A 243 -15.16 -33.10 -6.98
CA PRO A 243 -15.30 -33.85 -8.23
C PRO A 243 -16.67 -33.58 -8.89
N ALA A 244 -16.69 -33.63 -10.22
CA ALA A 244 -17.88 -33.30 -11.00
C ALA A 244 -18.98 -34.34 -10.76
N ASN A 245 -19.96 -34.00 -9.92
CA ASN A 245 -21.22 -34.73 -9.81
C ASN A 245 -22.33 -33.82 -10.36
N GLY A 246 -23.19 -34.38 -11.22
CA GLY A 246 -24.13 -33.70 -12.12
C GLY A 246 -25.18 -32.74 -11.54
N SER A 247 -25.05 -32.28 -10.29
CA SER A 247 -25.88 -31.21 -9.74
C SER A 247 -25.43 -29.83 -10.22
N ALA A 248 -26.35 -29.06 -10.83
CA ALA A 248 -26.08 -27.72 -11.34
C ALA A 248 -25.53 -26.76 -10.26
N LEU A 249 -26.02 -26.84 -9.01
CA LEU A 249 -25.56 -26.00 -7.90
C LEU A 249 -24.09 -26.25 -7.52
N ARG A 250 -23.62 -27.51 -7.59
CA ARG A 250 -22.20 -27.79 -7.35
C ARG A 250 -21.34 -27.40 -8.54
N ALA A 251 -21.86 -27.51 -9.76
CA ALA A 251 -21.16 -27.07 -10.96
C ALA A 251 -20.92 -25.55 -10.91
N THR A 252 -21.93 -24.74 -10.57
CA THR A 252 -21.77 -23.29 -10.41
C THR A 252 -20.83 -22.95 -9.25
N ARG A 253 -20.95 -23.61 -8.09
CA ARG A 253 -20.02 -23.43 -6.96
C ARG A 253 -18.57 -23.75 -7.37
N ASN A 254 -18.35 -24.86 -8.06
CA ASN A 254 -17.03 -25.27 -8.53
C ASN A 254 -16.47 -24.29 -9.56
N LEU A 255 -17.29 -23.78 -10.48
CA LEU A 255 -16.90 -22.76 -11.43
C LEU A 255 -16.45 -21.48 -10.71
N VAL A 256 -17.27 -20.97 -9.79
CA VAL A 256 -16.94 -19.79 -8.98
C VAL A 256 -15.66 -20.01 -8.17
N ALA A 257 -15.50 -21.17 -7.53
CA ALA A 257 -14.30 -21.50 -6.77
C ALA A 257 -13.04 -21.58 -7.66
N ARG A 258 -13.16 -22.06 -8.90
CA ARG A 258 -12.06 -22.07 -9.89
C ARG A 258 -11.73 -20.67 -10.37
N LEU A 259 -12.74 -19.84 -10.66
CA LEU A 259 -12.54 -18.45 -11.07
C LEU A 259 -11.89 -17.63 -9.96
N LEU A 260 -12.32 -17.80 -8.71
CA LEU A 260 -11.72 -17.12 -7.57
C LEU A 260 -10.28 -17.56 -7.32
N ALA A 261 -10.00 -18.87 -7.30
CA ALA A 261 -8.63 -19.36 -7.13
C ALA A 261 -7.72 -18.95 -8.29
N GLY A 262 -8.23 -19.01 -9.53
CA GLY A 262 -7.53 -18.51 -10.71
C GLY A 262 -7.27 -16.99 -10.62
N GLY A 263 -8.24 -16.20 -10.18
CA GLY A 263 -8.08 -14.76 -9.97
C GLY A 263 -7.03 -14.43 -8.89
N LEU A 264 -7.02 -15.17 -7.78
CA LEU A 264 -6.01 -15.03 -6.73
C LEU A 264 -4.62 -15.44 -7.21
N ASP A 265 -4.51 -16.48 -8.04
CA ASP A 265 -3.26 -16.85 -8.69
C ASP A 265 -2.78 -15.83 -9.71
N MET A 266 -3.69 -15.20 -10.45
CA MET A 266 -3.35 -14.14 -11.41
C MET A 266 -2.79 -12.89 -10.73
N LEU A 267 -3.06 -12.69 -9.44
CA LEU A 267 -2.56 -11.54 -8.68
C LEU A 267 -1.01 -11.46 -8.71
N LYS A 268 -0.32 -12.61 -8.73
CA LYS A 268 1.16 -12.67 -8.80
C LYS A 268 1.72 -12.09 -10.10
N VAL A 269 0.94 -12.12 -11.18
CA VAL A 269 1.32 -11.57 -12.50
C VAL A 269 0.74 -10.17 -12.70
N ALA A 270 -0.50 -9.96 -12.25
CA ALA A 270 -1.21 -8.70 -12.40
C ALA A 270 -0.54 -7.54 -11.65
N LEU A 271 0.02 -7.79 -10.45
CA LEU A 271 0.64 -6.73 -9.65
C LEU A 271 1.95 -6.21 -10.27
N PRO A 272 2.95 -7.05 -10.63
CA PRO A 272 4.12 -6.54 -11.37
C PRO A 272 3.74 -5.85 -12.68
N LEU A 273 2.78 -6.40 -13.42
CA LEU A 273 2.32 -5.83 -14.68
C LEU A 273 1.65 -4.46 -14.49
N SER A 274 0.88 -4.27 -13.42
CA SER A 274 0.24 -2.98 -13.12
C SER A 274 1.27 -1.93 -12.72
N ILE A 275 2.29 -2.28 -11.95
CA ILE A 275 3.40 -1.38 -11.63
C ILE A 275 4.14 -0.97 -12.89
N PHE A 276 4.46 -1.93 -13.77
CA PHE A 276 5.08 -1.66 -15.06
C PHE A 276 4.22 -0.71 -15.90
N PHE A 277 2.92 -0.98 -16.01
CA PHE A 277 2.01 -0.15 -16.79
C PHE A 277 1.83 1.24 -16.19
N TYR A 278 1.77 1.36 -14.85
CA TYR A 278 1.74 2.65 -14.18
C TYR A 278 3.00 3.47 -14.48
N ARG A 279 4.19 2.87 -14.36
CA ARG A 279 5.45 3.53 -14.71
C ARG A 279 5.52 3.90 -16.18
N PHE A 280 4.98 3.05 -17.06
CA PHE A 280 4.84 3.34 -18.48
C PHE A 280 3.93 4.55 -18.72
N LEU A 281 2.77 4.63 -18.07
CA LEU A 281 1.87 5.78 -18.17
C LEU A 281 2.52 7.06 -17.62
N GLU A 282 3.20 6.98 -16.47
CA GLU A 282 3.94 8.10 -15.88
C GLU A 282 5.00 8.62 -16.87
N TRP A 283 5.75 7.73 -17.50
CA TRP A 283 6.68 8.08 -18.56
C TRP A 283 5.96 8.68 -19.77
N TRP A 284 4.85 8.11 -20.22
CA TRP A 284 4.08 8.58 -21.37
C TRP A 284 3.57 10.01 -21.19
N TYR A 285 3.02 10.32 -20.01
CA TYR A 285 2.51 11.65 -19.67
C TYR A 285 3.60 12.65 -19.30
N ARG A 286 4.77 12.21 -18.81
CA ARG A 286 5.93 13.11 -18.62
C ARG A 286 6.64 13.43 -19.93
N SER A 287 6.67 12.49 -20.86
CA SER A 287 7.30 12.67 -22.16
C SER A 287 6.48 13.63 -23.02
N ASP A 288 7.11 14.61 -23.66
CA ASP A 288 6.44 15.48 -24.64
C ASP A 288 5.92 14.74 -25.88
N PHE A 289 6.07 13.41 -25.94
CA PHE A 289 5.50 12.56 -26.98
C PHE A 289 4.00 12.76 -27.13
N HIS A 290 3.23 12.80 -26.03
CA HIS A 290 1.79 13.06 -26.10
C HIS A 290 1.46 14.46 -26.65
N LYS A 291 2.33 15.45 -26.39
CA LYS A 291 2.19 16.81 -26.94
C LYS A 291 2.52 16.85 -28.44
N ARG A 292 3.56 16.13 -28.87
CA ARG A 292 3.93 16.01 -30.30
C ARG A 292 2.84 15.35 -31.14
N VAL A 293 2.14 14.34 -30.60
CA VAL A 293 0.99 13.72 -31.27
C VAL A 293 -0.21 14.68 -31.39
N GLN A 294 -0.32 15.65 -30.48
CA GLN A 294 -1.40 16.64 -30.46
C GLN A 294 -1.02 17.98 -31.11
N GLN A 295 0.21 18.14 -31.60
CA GLN A 295 0.64 19.37 -32.27
C GLN A 295 0.03 19.46 -33.66
N THR A 296 -0.82 20.45 -33.86
CA THR A 296 -1.20 20.90 -35.20
C THR A 296 0.00 21.56 -35.89
N PRO A 297 0.09 21.52 -37.23
CA PRO A 297 1.16 22.20 -37.94
C PRO A 297 1.15 23.69 -37.58
N VAL A 298 2.31 24.20 -37.16
CA VAL A 298 2.50 25.61 -36.83
C VAL A 298 2.12 26.43 -38.07
N PRO A 299 1.18 27.40 -37.97
CA PRO A 299 0.84 28.23 -39.12
C PRO A 299 2.11 28.98 -39.57
N PRO A 300 2.31 29.17 -40.89
CA PRO A 300 3.44 29.94 -41.37
C PRO A 300 3.42 31.34 -40.73
N PRO A 301 4.60 31.93 -40.42
CA PRO A 301 4.67 33.26 -39.84
C PRO A 301 3.89 34.25 -40.72
N PRO A 302 3.19 35.24 -40.12
CA PRO A 302 2.51 36.25 -40.90
C PRO A 302 3.52 36.95 -41.81
N MET A 303 3.14 37.16 -43.07
CA MET A 303 3.97 37.93 -44.00
C MET A 303 4.22 39.33 -43.41
N PRO A 304 5.43 39.90 -43.57
CA PRO A 304 5.71 41.24 -43.10
C PRO A 304 4.70 42.23 -43.71
N PRO A 305 4.22 43.21 -42.92
CA PRO A 305 3.30 44.22 -43.44
C PRO A 305 3.96 44.96 -44.60
N LYS A 306 3.18 45.25 -45.64
CA LYS A 306 3.66 46.10 -46.74
C LYS A 306 3.93 47.51 -46.17
N PRO A 307 5.02 48.19 -46.59
CA PRO A 307 5.27 49.58 -46.19
C PRO A 307 4.07 50.47 -46.50
N HIS A 308 3.75 51.40 -45.60
CA HIS A 308 2.68 52.37 -45.81
C HIS A 308 3.00 53.28 -47.01
N THR A 309 1.99 53.74 -47.75
CA THR A 309 2.18 54.59 -48.95
C THR A 309 2.88 55.91 -48.63
N ASP A 310 2.66 56.43 -47.42
CA ASP A 310 3.29 57.67 -46.92
C ASP A 310 4.52 57.40 -46.05
N GLY A 311 5.04 56.17 -46.07
CA GLY A 311 6.21 55.76 -45.29
C GLY A 311 7.51 56.33 -45.86
N VAL A 312 8.45 56.66 -44.97
CA VAL A 312 9.80 57.06 -45.37
C VAL A 312 10.55 55.84 -45.91
N ALA A 313 10.86 55.82 -47.20
CA ALA A 313 11.67 54.77 -47.80
C ALA A 313 13.09 54.80 -47.22
N VAL A 314 13.58 53.64 -46.78
CA VAL A 314 14.95 53.51 -46.30
C VAL A 314 15.90 53.60 -47.51
N PRO A 315 16.91 54.49 -47.50
CA PRO A 315 17.92 54.54 -48.56
C PRO A 315 18.66 53.20 -48.68
N GLU A 316 19.04 52.81 -49.89
CA GLU A 316 19.85 51.60 -50.12
C GLU A 316 21.22 51.70 -49.39
N ASP A 317 21.76 52.92 -49.31
CA ASP A 317 22.99 53.22 -48.58
C ASP A 317 22.73 53.42 -47.07
N GLN A 318 23.15 52.43 -46.28
CA GLN A 318 22.97 52.40 -44.83
C GLN A 318 23.73 53.51 -44.08
N SER A 319 24.72 54.14 -44.72
CA SER A 319 25.49 55.26 -44.16
C SER A 319 24.70 56.58 -44.16
N LEU A 320 23.58 56.65 -44.88
CA LEU A 320 22.71 57.83 -44.93
C LEU A 320 21.56 57.71 -43.91
N CYS A 321 21.18 58.84 -43.30
CA CYS A 321 20.02 58.90 -42.41
C CYS A 321 18.71 58.86 -43.24
N PRO A 322 17.74 57.98 -42.93
CA PRO A 322 16.51 57.87 -43.71
C PRO A 322 15.62 59.12 -43.63
N LEU A 323 15.74 59.91 -42.55
CA LEU A 323 14.90 61.11 -42.33
C LEU A 323 15.47 62.36 -43.02
N CYS A 324 16.78 62.59 -42.95
CA CYS A 324 17.42 63.82 -43.44
C CYS A 324 18.41 63.61 -44.60
N LYS A 325 18.66 62.36 -45.02
CA LYS A 325 19.55 61.96 -46.13
C LYS A 325 21.01 62.41 -46.03
N ASN A 326 21.45 62.89 -44.87
CA ASN A 326 22.85 63.23 -44.61
C ASN A 326 23.63 62.01 -44.10
N LEU A 327 24.95 62.04 -44.26
CA LEU A 327 25.86 61.00 -43.78
C LEU A 327 25.77 60.90 -42.25
N ARG A 328 25.54 59.69 -41.74
CA ARG A 328 25.46 59.43 -40.30
C ARG A 328 26.85 59.63 -39.68
N THR A 329 26.94 60.58 -38.77
CA THR A 329 28.16 60.86 -38.00
C THR A 329 28.28 60.00 -36.74
N ASN A 330 27.17 59.41 -36.28
CA ASN A 330 27.16 58.51 -35.11
C ASN A 330 26.54 57.15 -35.49
N PRO A 331 27.32 56.04 -35.45
CA PRO A 331 26.84 54.71 -35.81
C PRO A 331 25.83 54.12 -34.80
N ALA A 332 25.70 54.68 -33.60
CA ALA A 332 24.72 54.22 -32.60
C ALA A 332 23.28 54.66 -32.92
N MET A 333 23.07 55.55 -33.89
CA MET A 333 21.76 55.85 -34.48
C MET A 333 21.45 54.88 -35.62
N ALA A 334 21.27 53.60 -35.29
CA ALA A 334 20.56 52.67 -36.17
C ALA A 334 19.06 52.75 -35.84
N PRO A 335 18.16 52.76 -36.84
CA PRO A 335 16.73 52.67 -36.55
C PRO A 335 16.47 51.36 -35.79
N SER A 336 15.77 51.45 -34.67
CA SER A 336 15.39 50.28 -33.88
C SER A 336 14.30 49.50 -34.62
N GLY A 337 14.69 48.43 -35.31
CA GLY A 337 13.78 47.41 -35.83
C GLY A 337 13.35 47.61 -37.29
N TYR A 338 13.13 46.46 -37.94
CA TYR A 338 12.55 46.28 -39.28
C TYR A 338 11.04 46.09 -39.19
#